data_AF-X6FIP5-F1
#
_entry.id   AF-X6FIP5-F1
#
_cell.length_a   1.000
_cell.length_b   1.000
_cell.length_c   1.000
_cell.angle_alpha   90.00
_cell.angle_beta   90.00
_cell.angle_gamma   90.00
#
_symmetry.space_group_name_H-M   'P 1'
#
loop_
_entity.id
_entity.type
_entity.pdbx_description
1 polymer ?
#
loop_
_entity_poly.entity_id
_entity_poly.type
_entity_poly.pdbx_seq_one_letter_code
_entity_poly.pdbx_strand_id
1 'polypeptide(L)' 'MQDQHFDEPVRVALGRSRNTIYKVERVAQAADILMNRWPAKTGRYHVAARKACLGVLEGLKEPHYARAA' A
#
# COMPACT_ATOMS: atom_id res chain seq x y z
N MET A 1 0.22 4.91 15.70
CA MET A 1 -0.25 4.20 14.48
C MET A 1 -0.06 2.71 14.72
N GLN A 2 -1.09 1.91 14.49
CA GLN A 2 -0.98 0.45 14.59
C GLN A 2 -0.24 -0.05 13.35
N ASP A 3 1.02 -0.46 13.50
CA ASP A 3 1.81 -0.96 12.39
C ASP A 3 1.47 -2.45 12.16
N GLN A 4 0.34 -2.67 11.49
CA GLN A 4 -0.14 -4.01 11.17
C GLN A 4 0.67 -4.60 10.00
N HIS A 5 0.96 -5.89 10.12
CA HIS A 5 1.64 -6.66 9.08
C HIS A 5 0.59 -7.26 8.16
N PHE A 6 0.92 -7.38 6.88
CA PHE A 6 0.15 -8.20 5.96
C PHE A 6 0.47 -9.68 6.25
N ASP A 7 -0.55 -10.52 6.39
CA ASP A 7 -0.36 -11.98 6.54
C ASP A 7 0.45 -12.57 5.39
N GLU A 8 0.27 -12.00 4.19
CA GLU A 8 1.08 -12.32 3.04
C GLU A 8 1.66 -11.04 2.42
N PRO A 9 2.99 -10.98 2.23
CA PRO A 9 3.67 -9.76 1.80
C PRO A 9 3.28 -9.37 0.37
N VAL A 10 3.06 -8.07 0.16
CA VAL A 10 2.66 -7.51 -1.13
C VAL A 10 3.90 -7.12 -1.93
N ARG A 11 3.96 -7.53 -3.21
CA ARG A 11 5.07 -7.17 -4.10
C ARG A 11 4.65 -5.99 -4.97
N VAL A 12 5.26 -4.83 -4.76
CA VAL A 12 4.96 -3.60 -5.51
C VAL A 12 6.10 -3.29 -6.47
N ALA A 13 5.81 -3.34 -7.77
CA ALA A 13 6.79 -2.99 -8.80
C ALA A 13 6.80 -1.47 -9.01
N LEU A 14 7.84 -0.80 -8.50
CA LEU A 14 8.10 0.63 -8.64
C LEU A 14 9.27 0.90 -9.62
N GLY A 15 9.41 2.17 -10.03
CA GLY A 15 10.45 2.64 -10.96
C GLY A 15 9.90 3.02 -12.35
N ARG A 16 10.64 3.83 -13.13
CA ARG A 16 10.23 4.32 -14.47
C ARG A 16 9.74 3.20 -15.41
N SER A 17 10.31 2.00 -15.27
CA SER A 17 9.96 0.82 -16.06
C SER A 17 9.41 -0.34 -15.22
N ARG A 18 8.90 -0.07 -14.00
CA ARG A 18 8.47 -1.09 -13.01
C ARG A 18 9.56 -2.13 -12.68
N ASN A 19 10.83 -1.76 -12.80
CA ASN A 19 11.95 -2.69 -12.69
C ASN A 19 12.41 -2.95 -11.24
N THR A 20 11.84 -2.26 -10.26
CA THR A 20 12.20 -2.43 -8.84
C THR A 20 11.02 -3.01 -8.08
N ILE A 21 11.13 -4.28 -7.69
CA ILE A 21 10.09 -4.95 -6.90
C ILE A 21 10.38 -4.70 -5.41
N TYR A 22 9.51 -3.93 -4.76
CA TYR A 22 9.53 -3.75 -3.33
C TYR A 22 8.65 -4.82 -2.68
N LYS A 23 9.22 -5.59 -1.77
CA LYS A 23 8.46 -6.49 -0.90
C LYS A 23 7.96 -5.67 0.29
N VAL A 24 6.65 -5.57 0.42
CA VAL A 24 5.95 -4.76 1.41
C VAL A 24 5.26 -5.69 2.39
N GLU A 25 5.80 -5.76 3.60
CA GLU A 25 5.29 -6.63 4.66
C GLU A 25 4.40 -5.85 5.63
N ARG A 26 4.57 -4.54 5.70
CA ARG A 26 3.86 -3.65 6.62
C ARG A 26 2.91 -2.72 5.90
N VAL A 27 1.75 -2.47 6.50
CA VAL A 27 0.74 -1.55 5.98
C VAL A 27 1.28 -0.11 5.94
N ALA A 28 2.07 0.30 6.94
CA ALA A 28 2.71 1.62 6.95
C ALA A 28 3.65 1.80 5.75
N GLN A 29 4.38 0.74 5.38
CA GLN A 29 5.28 0.76 4.23
C GLN A 29 4.51 0.82 2.89
N ALA A 30 3.35 0.15 2.81
CA ALA A 30 2.45 0.30 1.65
C ALA A 30 1.92 1.74 1.53
N ALA A 31 1.51 2.34 2.65
CA ALA A 31 1.04 3.72 2.70
C ALA A 31 2.12 4.71 2.27
N ASP A 32 3.36 4.55 2.76
CA ASP A 32 4.50 5.39 2.36
C ASP A 32 4.77 5.31 0.86
N ILE A 33 4.74 4.09 0.29
CA ILE A 33 4.93 3.90 -1.15
C ILE A 33 3.84 4.61 -1.95
N LEU A 34 2.57 4.44 -1.56
CA LEU A 34 1.44 5.05 -2.25
C LEU A 34 1.41 6.58 -2.12
N MET A 35 1.88 7.13 -0.99
CA MET A 35 1.88 8.57 -0.71
C MET A 35 3.10 9.30 -1.28
N ASN A 36 4.29 8.74 -1.09
CA ASN A 36 5.55 9.44 -1.31
C ASN A 36 6.34 8.92 -2.52
N ARG A 37 6.19 7.65 -2.89
CA ARG A 37 7.01 7.01 -3.93
C ARG A 37 6.27 6.66 -5.22
N TRP A 38 4.95 6.86 -5.28
CA TRP A 38 4.15 6.45 -6.44
C TRP A 38 4.37 7.40 -7.64
N PRO A 39 4.96 6.92 -8.76
CA PRO A 39 5.36 7.80 -9.87
C PRO A 39 4.24 8.04 -10.89
N ALA A 40 3.16 7.25 -10.86
CA ALA A 40 2.11 7.31 -11.88
C ALA A 40 0.96 8.25 -11.49
N LYS A 41 0.25 8.79 -12.49
CA LYS A 41 -0.95 9.63 -12.29
C LYS A 41 -1.91 8.97 -11.29
N THR A 42 -2.30 9.73 -10.28
CA THR A 42 -3.16 9.32 -9.17
C THR A 42 -4.61 9.15 -9.63
N GLY A 43 -4.91 7.98 -10.18
CA GLY A 43 -6.26 7.61 -10.63
C GLY A 43 -7.16 7.10 -9.49
N ARG A 44 -8.40 6.73 -9.84
CA ARG A 44 -9.43 6.24 -8.89
C ARG A 44 -8.94 5.05 -8.05
N TYR A 45 -8.19 4.13 -8.65
CA TYR A 45 -7.61 2.97 -7.97
C TYR A 45 -6.52 3.34 -6.95
N HIS A 46 -5.71 4.37 -7.25
CA HIS A 46 -4.70 4.86 -6.32
C HIS A 46 -5.32 5.47 -5.06
N VAL A 47 -6.40 6.22 -5.24
CA VAL A 47 -7.17 6.79 -4.11
C VAL A 47 -7.81 5.69 -3.27
N ALA A 48 -8.33 4.63 -3.91
CA ALA A 48 -8.90 3.48 -3.21
C ALA A 48 -7.84 2.75 -2.36
N ALA A 49 -6.68 2.44 -2.93
CA ALA A 49 -5.57 1.80 -2.23
C ALA A 49 -5.06 2.65 -1.04
N ARG A 50 -4.94 3.97 -1.21
CA ARG A 50 -4.58 4.88 -0.10
C ARG A 50 -5.60 4.85 1.03
N LYS A 51 -6.90 4.95 0.71
CA LYS A 51 -7.98 4.90 1.71
C LYS A 51 -8.00 3.55 2.44
N ALA A 52 -7.77 2.45 1.73
CA ALA A 52 -7.70 1.13 2.33
C ALA A 52 -6.52 1.03 3.31
N CYS A 53 -5.32 1.45 2.92
CA CYS A 53 -4.15 1.47 3.81
C CYS A 53 -4.38 2.37 5.04
N LEU A 54 -4.99 3.55 4.86
CA LEU A 54 -5.31 4.45 5.97
C LEU A 54 -6.30 3.82 6.94
N GLY A 55 -7.37 3.20 6.43
CA GLY A 55 -8.37 2.55 7.28
C GLY A 55 -7.80 1.41 8.11
N VAL A 56 -6.79 0.69 7.61
CA VAL A 56 -6.08 -0.33 8.40
C VAL A 56 -5.17 0.29 9.46
N LEU A 57 -4.46 1.38 9.14
CA LEU A 57 -3.63 2.10 10.11
C LEU A 57 -4.44 2.75 11.25
N GLU A 58 -5.67 3.16 10.95
CA GLU A 58 -6.65 3.66 11.90
C GLU A 58 -7.37 2.54 12.69
N GLY A 59 -7.15 1.27 12.33
CA GLY A 59 -7.79 0.12 12.98
C GLY A 59 -9.26 -0.09 12.60
N LEU A 60 -9.73 0.61 11.56
CA LEU A 60 -11.10 0.52 11.04
C LEU A 60 -11.30 -0.66 10.08
N LYS A 61 -10.20 -1.18 9.51
CA LYS A 61 -10.20 -2.29 8.55
C LYS A 61 -9.09 -3.27 8.83
N GLU A 62 -9.27 -4.51 8.36
CA GLU A 62 -8.25 -5.55 8.42
C GLU A 62 -7.21 -5.42 7.29
N PRO A 63 -5.96 -5.88 7.49
CA PRO A 63 -4.89 -5.80 6.50
C PRO A 63 -5.23 -6.44 5.15
N HIS A 64 -6.06 -7.49 5.15
CA HIS A 64 -6.49 -8.16 3.92
C HIS A 64 -7.23 -7.20 2.97
N TYR A 65 -8.00 -6.24 3.49
CA TYR A 65 -8.70 -5.24 2.68
C TYR A 65 -7.73 -4.29 1.97
N ALA A 66 -6.62 -3.93 2.64
CA ALA A 66 -5.58 -3.11 2.03
C ALA A 66 -4.80 -3.85 0.95
N ARG A 67 -4.68 -5.18 1.04
CA ARG A 67 -4.03 -6.01 0.01
C ARG A 67 -4.87 -6.18 -1.26
N ALA A 68 -6.20 -6.22 -1.12
CA ALA A 68 -7.11 -6.48 -2.24
C ALA A 68 -7.44 -5.23 -3.10
N ALA A 69 -7.12 -4.03 -2.61
CA ALA A 69 -7.47 -2.74 -3.22
C ALA A 69 -6.44 -2.25 -4.25
#